data_AF-A0A6P6HQH2-F1
#
_entry.id   AF-A0A6P6HQH2-F1
#
_cell.length_a   1.000
_cell.length_b   1.000
_cell.length_c   1.000
_cell.angle_alpha   90.00
_cell.angle_beta   90.00
_cell.angle_gamma   90.00
#
_symmetry.space_group_name_H-M   'P 1'
#
loop_
_entity.id
_entity.type
_entity.pdbx_description
1 polymer ?
#
loop_
_entity_poly.entity_id
_entity_poly.type
_entity_poly.pdbx_seq_one_letter_code
_entity_poly.pdbx_strand_id
1 'polypeptide(L)'
;MPAWGALLLLWAAAEATKDCPAECTCQALETMGLSVDCRGRGLTALPTLPTQTRHLLLANNSLSSVPPGAFDHLPQLQVLDVTQNPWHCDCSLTYLRLWLEDHTPEALLHVRCASPKLATAHPLGQLTGYELGSCGWHLQASWAYPGFWWDVALVVVATLGLALLAGLLCTATETLD
;
A
#
# COMPACT_ATOMS: atom_id res chain seq x y z
N MET A 1 19.82 -8.59 38.80
CA MET A 1 18.60 -8.53 37.95
C MET A 1 17.98 -9.92 37.98
N PRO A 2 16.71 -10.10 38.36
CA PRO A 2 16.15 -11.43 38.58
C PRO A 2 16.10 -12.21 37.26
N ALA A 3 16.42 -13.51 37.30
CA ALA A 3 16.38 -14.42 36.15
C ALA A 3 15.00 -14.42 35.44
N TRP A 4 13.95 -14.04 36.17
CA TRP A 4 12.57 -13.94 35.68
C TRP A 4 12.39 -12.77 34.71
N GLY A 5 13.15 -11.67 34.89
CA GLY A 5 13.13 -10.54 33.96
C GLY A 5 13.75 -10.89 32.61
N ALA A 6 14.80 -11.72 32.60
CA ALA A 6 15.37 -12.25 31.37
C ALA A 6 14.42 -13.22 30.66
N LEU A 7 13.69 -14.06 31.42
CA LEU A 7 12.70 -14.99 30.87
C LEU A 7 11.50 -14.26 30.22
N LEU A 8 11.03 -13.17 30.83
CA LEU A 8 9.97 -12.31 30.29
C LEU A 8 10.41 -11.59 29.01
N LEU A 9 11.65 -11.10 28.96
CA LEU A 9 12.20 -10.46 27.74
C LEU A 9 12.37 -11.48 26.60
N LEU A 10 12.81 -12.71 26.90
CA LEU A 10 12.94 -13.78 25.92
C LEU A 10 11.58 -14.23 25.37
N TRP A 11 10.56 -14.31 26.23
CA TRP A 11 9.20 -14.69 25.80
C TRP A 11 8.56 -13.60 24.94
N ALA A 12 8.70 -12.32 25.31
CA ALA A 12 8.20 -11.19 24.52
C ALA A 12 8.88 -11.07 23.14
N ALA A 13 10.19 -11.33 23.06
CA ALA A 13 10.91 -11.34 21.78
C ALA A 13 10.49 -12.51 20.86
N ALA A 14 10.17 -13.67 21.45
CA ALA A 14 9.73 -14.85 20.70
C ALA A 14 8.30 -14.71 20.13
N GLU A 15 7.40 -14.02 20.83
CA GLU A 15 6.00 -13.89 20.40
C GLU A 15 5.84 -12.94 19.20
N ALA A 16 6.72 -11.94 19.06
CA ALA A 16 6.73 -11.00 17.94
C ALA A 16 7.18 -11.62 16.60
N THR A 17 7.73 -12.84 16.60
CA THR A 17 8.34 -13.50 15.42
C THR A 17 7.57 -14.73 14.91
N LYS A 18 6.44 -15.09 15.53
CA LYS A 18 5.70 -16.32 15.19
C LYS A 18 5.08 -16.33 13.78
N ASP A 19 4.86 -15.17 13.18
CA ASP A 19 4.31 -15.05 11.81
C ASP A 19 5.39 -14.78 10.74
N CYS A 20 6.68 -14.94 11.06
CA CYS A 20 7.74 -14.70 10.10
C CYS A 20 7.74 -15.78 8.98
N PRO A 21 7.82 -15.40 7.70
CA PRO A 21 7.97 -16.38 6.62
C PRO A 21 9.23 -17.24 6.80
N ALA A 22 9.12 -18.54 6.51
CA ALA A 22 10.24 -19.48 6.66
C ALA A 22 11.48 -19.10 5.84
N GLU A 23 11.27 -18.46 4.69
CA GLU A 23 12.34 -18.03 3.79
C GLU A 23 13.02 -16.72 4.25
N CYS A 24 12.42 -16.00 5.20
CA CYS A 24 12.83 -14.66 5.58
C CYS A 24 13.36 -14.59 7.01
N THR A 25 14.12 -13.54 7.29
CA THR A 25 14.62 -13.23 8.63
C THR A 25 13.90 -11.99 9.15
N CYS A 26 13.22 -12.12 10.29
CA CYS A 26 12.49 -11.02 10.91
C CYS A 26 13.22 -10.49 12.15
N GLN A 27 13.30 -9.17 12.27
CA GLN A 27 13.92 -8.49 13.40
C GLN A 27 13.04 -7.35 13.90
N ALA A 28 12.83 -7.25 15.20
CA ALA A 28 12.13 -6.12 15.80
C ALA A 28 12.96 -4.83 15.65
N LEU A 29 12.31 -3.74 15.26
CA LEU A 29 12.93 -2.41 15.23
C LEU A 29 12.90 -1.76 16.61
N GLU A 30 13.92 -0.94 16.88
CA GLU A 30 13.95 -0.05 18.05
C GLU A 30 12.74 0.90 18.07
N THR A 31 12.39 1.41 16.89
CA THR A 31 11.21 2.25 16.66
C THR A 31 10.00 1.38 16.34
N MET A 32 9.53 0.57 17.30
CA MET A 32 8.28 -0.22 17.25
C MET A 32 7.85 -0.68 15.84
N GLY A 33 8.12 -1.95 15.50
CA GLY A 33 7.76 -2.53 14.21
C GLY A 33 8.65 -3.71 13.88
N LEU A 34 8.45 -4.30 12.70
CA LEU A 34 9.19 -5.48 12.25
C LEU A 34 9.91 -5.21 10.93
N SER A 35 11.20 -5.54 10.89
CA SER A 35 11.99 -5.61 9.67
C SER A 35 11.92 -7.04 9.16
N VAL A 36 11.43 -7.23 7.94
CA VAL A 36 11.34 -8.52 7.27
C VAL A 36 12.34 -8.51 6.12
N ASP A 37 13.44 -9.26 6.28
CA ASP A 37 14.49 -9.39 5.27
C ASP A 37 14.37 -10.72 4.53
N CYS A 38 14.03 -10.65 3.25
CA CYS A 38 13.84 -11.75 2.34
C CYS A 38 14.80 -11.68 1.14
N ARG A 39 15.91 -10.94 1.24
CA ARG A 39 16.83 -10.74 0.10
C ARG A 39 17.53 -12.03 -0.32
N GLY A 40 17.71 -12.24 -1.62
CA GLY A 40 18.51 -13.36 -2.13
C GLY A 40 17.88 -14.74 -1.94
N ARG A 41 16.56 -14.82 -1.72
CA ARG A 41 15.85 -16.07 -1.39
C ARG A 41 15.25 -16.78 -2.61
N GLY A 42 15.39 -16.20 -3.80
CA GLY A 42 14.84 -16.77 -5.04
C GLY A 42 13.32 -16.74 -5.09
N LEU A 43 12.68 -15.83 -4.36
CA LEU A 43 11.22 -15.72 -4.31
C LEU A 43 10.65 -15.41 -5.69
N THR A 44 9.67 -16.22 -6.12
CA THR A 44 8.89 -16.00 -7.34
C THR A 44 7.53 -15.37 -7.06
N ALA A 45 7.08 -15.43 -5.80
CA ALA A 45 5.87 -14.79 -5.31
C ALA A 45 6.11 -14.25 -3.89
N LEU A 46 5.27 -13.30 -3.47
CA LEU A 46 5.34 -12.72 -2.13
C LEU A 46 4.89 -13.76 -1.07
N PRO A 47 5.65 -13.93 0.03
CA PRO A 47 5.20 -14.73 1.17
C PRO A 47 4.10 -14.01 1.96
N THR A 48 3.49 -14.69 2.92
CA THR A 48 2.55 -14.09 3.88
C THR A 48 3.30 -13.17 4.84
N LEU A 49 3.03 -11.87 4.79
CA LEU A 49 3.77 -10.87 5.56
C LEU A 49 3.05 -10.52 6.88
N PRO A 50 3.78 -10.35 8.00
CA PRO A 50 3.20 -9.88 9.26
C PRO A 50 2.65 -8.45 9.14
N THR A 51 1.50 -8.16 9.76
CA THR A 51 0.85 -6.83 9.70
C THR A 51 1.67 -5.68 10.28
N GLN A 52 2.53 -5.99 11.24
CA GLN A 52 3.47 -5.06 11.90
C GLN A 52 4.77 -4.81 11.11
N THR A 53 4.85 -5.27 9.86
CA THR A 53 5.99 -5.05 8.98
C THR A 53 6.14 -3.56 8.67
N ARG A 54 7.30 -3.01 9.02
CA ARG A 54 7.68 -1.62 8.78
C ARG A 54 8.73 -1.51 7.69
N HIS A 55 9.68 -2.45 7.66
CA HIS A 55 10.68 -2.56 6.60
C HIS A 55 10.53 -3.91 5.91
N LEU A 56 10.44 -3.92 4.58
CA LEU A 56 10.33 -5.12 3.76
C LEU A 56 11.44 -5.12 2.71
N LEU A 57 12.38 -6.06 2.82
CA LEU A 57 13.52 -6.17 1.91
C LEU A 57 13.35 -7.40 1.02
N LEU A 58 13.04 -7.18 -0.25
CA LEU A 58 12.78 -8.22 -1.27
C LEU A 58 13.81 -8.18 -2.40
N ALA A 59 14.90 -7.44 -2.24
CA ALA A 59 15.92 -7.31 -3.28
C ALA A 59 16.57 -8.65 -3.67
N ASN A 60 17.03 -8.74 -4.90
CA ASN A 60 17.74 -9.92 -5.43
C ASN A 60 16.89 -11.19 -5.34
N ASN A 61 15.66 -11.14 -5.84
CA ASN A 61 14.75 -12.27 -5.94
C ASN A 61 14.33 -12.48 -7.41
N SER A 62 13.36 -13.37 -7.66
CA SER A 62 12.83 -13.69 -8.99
C SER A 62 11.40 -13.22 -9.17
N LEU A 63 11.02 -12.12 -8.53
CA LEU A 63 9.69 -11.53 -8.64
C LEU A 63 9.54 -10.84 -9.99
N SER A 64 8.47 -11.17 -10.71
CA SER A 64 8.15 -10.54 -12.00
C SER A 64 7.04 -9.50 -11.89
N SER A 65 6.16 -9.61 -10.90
CA SER A 65 5.06 -8.68 -10.65
C SER A 65 4.65 -8.71 -9.17
N VAL A 66 3.84 -7.73 -8.76
CA VAL A 66 3.24 -7.68 -7.42
C VAL A 66 1.73 -7.62 -7.58
N PRO A 67 0.97 -8.54 -6.96
CA PRO A 67 -0.49 -8.50 -7.03
C PRO A 67 -1.06 -7.17 -6.52
N PRO A 68 -2.13 -6.65 -7.14
CA PRO A 68 -2.85 -5.51 -6.59
C PRO A 68 -3.28 -5.77 -5.16
N GLY A 69 -3.06 -4.80 -4.27
CA GLY A 69 -3.42 -4.87 -2.87
C GLY A 69 -2.45 -5.68 -1.99
N ALA A 70 -1.32 -6.15 -2.53
CA ALA A 70 -0.37 -6.98 -1.78
C ALA A 70 0.17 -6.32 -0.51
N PHE A 71 0.22 -4.99 -0.44
CA PHE A 71 0.72 -4.25 0.72
C PHE A 71 -0.38 -3.55 1.54
N ASP A 72 -1.64 -3.66 1.14
CA ASP A 72 -2.74 -2.91 1.76
C ASP A 72 -3.01 -3.34 3.22
N HIS A 73 -2.61 -4.57 3.57
CA HIS A 73 -2.71 -5.11 4.93
C HIS A 73 -1.51 -4.72 5.83
N LEU A 74 -0.57 -3.92 5.31
CA LEU A 74 0.66 -3.49 6.00
C LEU A 74 0.64 -1.97 6.25
N PRO A 75 -0.21 -1.46 7.16
CA PRO A 75 -0.42 -0.02 7.36
C PRO A 75 0.81 0.71 7.94
N GLN A 76 1.82 -0.03 8.41
CA GLN A 76 3.05 0.52 8.99
C GLN A 76 4.24 0.43 8.02
N LEU A 77 4.04 -0.10 6.80
CA LEU A 77 5.11 -0.28 5.83
C LEU A 77 5.66 1.09 5.39
N GLN A 78 6.96 1.30 5.59
CA GLN A 78 7.64 2.56 5.29
C GLN A 78 8.79 2.35 4.31
N VAL A 79 9.51 1.23 4.43
CA VAL A 79 10.66 0.93 3.58
C VAL A 79 10.36 -0.33 2.78
N LEU A 80 10.42 -0.22 1.46
CA LEU A 80 10.26 -1.33 0.53
C LEU A 80 11.46 -1.37 -0.42
N ASP A 81 12.25 -2.43 -0.35
CA ASP A 81 13.33 -2.67 -1.31
C ASP A 81 12.94 -3.81 -2.26
N VAL A 82 12.63 -3.45 -3.50
CA VAL A 82 12.21 -4.34 -4.58
C VAL A 82 13.24 -4.37 -5.73
N THR A 83 14.45 -3.87 -5.47
CA THR A 83 15.50 -3.79 -6.48
C THR A 83 15.99 -5.18 -6.91
N GLN A 84 16.69 -5.26 -8.06
CA GLN A 84 17.29 -6.51 -8.55
C GLN A 84 16.29 -7.69 -8.66
N ASN A 85 15.09 -7.41 -9.17
CA ASN A 85 14.09 -8.43 -9.51
C ASN A 85 13.76 -8.33 -11.01
N PRO A 86 13.43 -9.45 -11.69
CA PRO A 86 13.14 -9.48 -13.11
C PRO A 86 11.73 -8.95 -13.44
N TRP A 87 11.47 -7.67 -13.12
CA TRP A 87 10.16 -7.05 -13.28
C TRP A 87 9.66 -7.10 -14.72
N HIS A 88 8.42 -7.57 -14.89
CA HIS A 88 7.66 -7.52 -16.12
C HIS A 88 6.81 -6.26 -16.12
N CYS A 89 7.29 -5.24 -16.83
CA CYS A 89 6.68 -3.92 -16.87
C CYS A 89 5.55 -3.86 -17.90
N ASP A 90 4.43 -4.44 -17.51
CA ASP A 90 3.13 -4.34 -18.16
C ASP A 90 2.07 -3.82 -17.16
N CYS A 91 0.80 -4.11 -17.42
CA CYS A 91 -0.28 -3.67 -16.54
C CYS A 91 -0.29 -4.33 -15.17
N SER A 92 0.30 -5.52 -15.02
CA SER A 92 0.39 -6.18 -13.72
C SER A 92 1.29 -5.43 -12.75
N LEU A 93 2.22 -4.61 -13.26
CA LEU A 93 3.18 -3.86 -12.43
C LEU A 93 2.68 -2.45 -12.05
N THR A 94 1.51 -2.04 -12.53
CA THR A 94 1.00 -0.69 -12.25
C THR A 94 0.75 -0.46 -10.76
N TYR A 95 0.30 -1.48 -10.02
CA TYR A 95 0.14 -1.38 -8.56
C TYR A 95 1.46 -1.02 -7.87
N LEU A 96 2.53 -1.77 -8.15
CA LEU A 96 3.84 -1.53 -7.54
C LEU A 96 4.36 -0.13 -7.88
N ARG A 97 4.23 0.28 -9.15
CA ARG A 97 4.61 1.63 -9.57
C ARG A 97 3.90 2.71 -8.75
N LEU A 98 2.57 2.65 -8.68
CA LEU A 98 1.78 3.65 -7.97
C LEU A 98 2.07 3.66 -6.47
N TRP A 99 2.27 2.48 -5.88
CA TRP A 99 2.66 2.36 -4.48
C TRP A 99 4.00 3.05 -4.21
N LEU A 100 5.01 2.80 -5.06
CA LEU A 100 6.33 3.45 -4.96
C LEU A 100 6.25 4.95 -5.21
N GLU A 101 5.44 5.40 -6.16
CA GLU A 101 5.23 6.83 -6.45
C GLU A 101 4.67 7.59 -5.25
N ASP A 102 3.74 6.98 -4.52
CA ASP A 102 3.09 7.58 -3.35
C ASP A 102 3.96 7.50 -2.08
N HIS A 103 4.70 6.41 -1.88
CA HIS A 103 5.41 6.15 -0.62
C HIS A 103 6.92 6.40 -0.68
N THR A 104 7.59 6.11 -1.81
CA THR A 104 9.06 6.13 -1.96
C THR A 104 9.48 6.48 -3.41
N PRO A 105 9.22 7.70 -3.89
CA PRO A 105 9.40 8.06 -5.29
C PRO A 105 10.85 7.90 -5.78
N GLU A 106 11.84 8.06 -4.89
CA GLU A 106 13.25 7.80 -5.18
C GLU A 106 13.56 6.35 -5.59
N ALA A 107 12.75 5.38 -5.12
CA ALA A 107 12.92 3.98 -5.46
C ALA A 107 12.58 3.69 -6.94
N LEU A 108 11.72 4.50 -7.57
CA LEU A 108 11.32 4.36 -8.98
C LEU A 108 12.50 4.46 -9.96
N LEU A 109 13.57 5.16 -9.58
CA LEU A 109 14.80 5.29 -10.38
C LEU A 109 15.68 4.03 -10.33
N HIS A 110 15.51 3.23 -9.28
CA HIS A 110 16.34 2.05 -9.00
C HIS A 110 15.68 0.73 -9.41
N VAL A 111 14.34 0.73 -9.57
CA VAL A 111 13.58 -0.40 -10.09
C VAL A 111 13.65 -0.41 -11.61
N ARG A 112 14.23 -1.47 -12.19
CA ARG A 112 14.42 -1.63 -13.64
C ARG A 112 13.57 -2.76 -14.19
N CYS A 113 13.04 -2.57 -15.39
CA CYS A 113 12.30 -3.60 -16.10
C CYS A 113 13.25 -4.62 -16.73
N ALA A 114 12.94 -5.91 -16.56
CA ALA A 114 13.60 -6.99 -17.29
C ALA A 114 12.86 -7.32 -18.59
N SER A 115 11.54 -7.17 -18.58
CA SER A 115 10.65 -7.44 -19.72
C SER A 115 9.50 -6.44 -19.76
N PRO A 116 8.81 -6.26 -20.91
CA PRO A 116 9.12 -6.80 -22.24
C PRO A 116 10.40 -6.17 -22.83
N LYS A 117 10.94 -6.74 -23.92
CA LYS A 117 12.23 -6.31 -24.54
C LYS A 117 12.32 -4.80 -24.80
N LEU A 118 11.19 -4.15 -25.11
CA LEU A 118 11.11 -2.73 -25.39
C LEU A 118 11.37 -1.87 -24.14
N ALA A 119 10.95 -2.35 -22.97
CA ALA A 119 11.11 -1.67 -21.69
C ALA A 119 12.37 -2.12 -20.93
N THR A 120 13.11 -3.13 -21.43
CA THR A 120 14.28 -3.68 -20.73
C THR A 120 15.28 -2.58 -20.35
N ALA A 121 15.78 -2.65 -19.12
CA ALA A 121 16.72 -1.72 -18.50
C ALA A 121 16.22 -0.28 -18.31
N HIS A 122 14.98 0.05 -18.67
CA HIS A 122 14.37 1.35 -18.34
C HIS A 122 13.95 1.35 -16.86
N PRO A 123 14.20 2.46 -16.14
CA PRO A 123 13.70 2.61 -14.78
C PRO A 123 12.18 2.79 -14.80
N LEU A 124 11.51 2.21 -13.80
CA LEU A 124 10.05 2.17 -13.72
C LEU A 124 9.43 3.57 -13.70
N GLY A 125 10.11 4.55 -13.08
CA GLY A 125 9.66 5.94 -13.02
C GLY A 125 9.66 6.68 -14.36
N GLN A 126 10.42 6.22 -15.36
CA GLN A 126 10.46 6.86 -16.68
C GLN A 126 9.41 6.31 -17.64
N LEU A 127 8.81 5.17 -17.32
CA LEU A 127 7.79 4.60 -18.16
C LEU A 127 6.53 5.45 -18.12
N THR A 128 5.82 5.48 -19.22
CA THR A 128 4.51 6.14 -19.33
C THR A 128 3.37 5.13 -19.19
N GLY A 129 2.15 5.60 -18.96
CA GLY A 129 0.98 4.71 -18.85
C GLY A 129 0.72 3.88 -20.11
N TYR A 130 1.12 4.36 -21.29
CA TYR A 130 1.01 3.61 -22.55
C TYR A 130 2.06 2.49 -22.64
N GLU A 131 3.28 2.70 -22.12
CA GLU A 131 4.34 1.67 -22.08
C GLU A 131 4.05 0.56 -21.09
N LEU A 132 3.28 0.85 -20.03
CA LEU A 132 2.74 -0.17 -19.14
C LEU A 132 1.52 -0.90 -19.75
N GLY A 133 1.05 -0.54 -20.95
CA GLY A 133 -0.05 -1.24 -21.62
C GLY A 133 -1.44 -0.61 -21.42
N SER A 134 -1.54 0.68 -21.08
CA SER A 134 -2.81 1.43 -21.00
C SER A 134 -3.83 0.83 -20.02
N CYS A 135 -3.41 0.71 -18.76
CA CYS A 135 -4.08 -0.05 -17.70
C CYS A 135 -5.29 0.65 -17.06
N GLY A 136 -5.95 1.55 -17.79
CA GLY A 136 -6.99 2.47 -17.31
C GLY A 136 -8.24 1.82 -16.69
N TRP A 137 -8.33 0.48 -16.68
CA TRP A 137 -9.47 -0.30 -16.19
C TRP A 137 -9.10 -1.37 -15.16
N HIS A 138 -7.80 -1.65 -14.93
CA HIS A 138 -7.36 -2.80 -14.13
C HIS A 138 -6.99 -2.46 -12.68
N LEU A 139 -6.79 -1.18 -12.37
CA LEU A 139 -6.74 -0.72 -11.00
C LEU A 139 -8.15 -0.32 -10.60
N GLN A 140 -8.85 -1.24 -9.95
CA GLN A 140 -9.99 -0.85 -9.13
C GLN A 140 -9.40 -0.02 -7.99
N ALA A 141 -9.23 1.28 -8.24
CA ALA A 141 -8.67 2.21 -7.28
C ALA A 141 -9.48 2.05 -5.99
N SER A 142 -8.82 1.59 -4.93
CA SER A 142 -9.30 1.61 -3.54
C SER A 142 -9.67 3.04 -3.05
N TRP A 143 -9.46 4.04 -3.90
CA TRP A 143 -9.63 5.47 -3.72
C TRP A 143 -10.69 6.05 -4.69
N ALA A 144 -11.28 5.25 -5.59
CA ALA A 144 -12.29 5.71 -6.55
C ALA A 144 -13.72 5.84 -6.00
N TYR A 145 -13.97 5.55 -4.72
CA TYR A 145 -15.17 6.04 -4.06
C TYR A 145 -14.77 6.62 -2.71
N PRO A 146 -14.85 7.96 -2.61
CA PRO A 146 -16.11 8.41 -2.03
C PRO A 146 -16.70 9.68 -2.68
N GLY A 147 -16.17 10.18 -3.80
CA GLY A 147 -16.65 11.43 -4.43
C GLY A 147 -18.15 11.40 -4.74
N PHE A 148 -18.62 10.38 -5.47
CA PHE A 148 -20.02 10.31 -5.90
C PHE A 148 -21.02 10.27 -4.72
N TRP A 149 -20.75 9.50 -3.67
CA TRP A 149 -21.65 9.41 -2.52
C TRP A 149 -21.55 10.62 -1.59
N TRP A 150 -20.37 11.23 -1.43
CA TRP A 150 -20.24 12.49 -0.70
C TRP A 150 -20.96 13.64 -1.42
N ASP A 151 -20.85 13.72 -2.74
CA ASP A 151 -21.53 14.75 -3.54
C ASP A 151 -23.06 14.59 -3.43
N VAL A 152 -23.57 13.36 -3.53
CA VAL A 152 -25.00 13.07 -3.32
C VAL A 152 -25.45 13.41 -1.90
N ALA A 153 -24.65 13.05 -0.88
CA ALA A 153 -24.96 13.38 0.51
C ALA A 153 -25.02 14.90 0.76
N LEU A 154 -24.08 15.67 0.18
CA LEU A 154 -24.06 17.13 0.27
C LEU A 154 -25.30 17.76 -0.39
N VAL A 155 -25.72 17.26 -1.56
CA VAL A 155 -26.93 17.73 -2.24
C VAL A 155 -28.20 17.43 -1.42
N VAL A 156 -28.28 16.25 -0.82
CA VAL A 156 -29.42 15.88 0.05
C VAL A 156 -29.47 16.77 1.29
N VAL A 157 -28.34 17.00 1.97
CA VAL A 157 -28.28 17.89 3.13
C VAL A 157 -28.67 19.33 2.77
N ALA A 158 -28.19 19.84 1.63
CA ALA A 158 -28.52 21.18 1.16
C ALA A 158 -30.02 21.34 0.83
N THR A 159 -30.62 20.36 0.14
CA THR A 159 -32.05 20.40 -0.22
C THR A 159 -32.96 20.28 1.00
N LEU A 160 -32.65 19.39 1.94
CA LEU A 160 -33.37 19.29 3.21
C LEU A 160 -33.25 20.58 4.05
N GLY A 161 -32.06 21.18 4.11
CA GLY A 161 -31.83 22.44 4.81
C GLY A 161 -32.65 23.60 4.23
N LEU A 162 -32.70 23.74 2.90
CA LEU A 162 -33.51 24.76 2.23
C LEU A 162 -35.01 24.55 2.48
N ALA A 163 -35.50 23.31 2.43
CA ALA A 163 -36.90 23.00 2.71
C ALA A 163 -37.30 23.34 4.16
N LEU A 164 -36.43 23.03 5.13
CA LEU A 164 -36.61 23.40 6.53
C LEU A 164 -36.63 24.92 6.73
N LEU A 165 -35.70 25.64 6.10
CA LEU A 165 -35.62 27.09 6.19
C LEU A 165 -36.85 27.77 5.56
N ALA A 166 -37.30 27.29 4.40
CA ALA A 166 -38.53 27.75 3.77
C ALA A 166 -39.76 27.47 4.66
N GLY A 167 -39.85 26.29 5.26
CA GLY A 167 -40.92 25.94 6.20
C GLY A 167 -40.94 26.86 7.42
N LEU A 168 -39.78 27.11 8.03
CA LEU A 168 -39.66 28.03 9.17
C LEU A 168 -40.07 29.47 8.80
N LEU A 169 -39.64 29.96 7.63
CA LEU A 169 -40.03 31.29 7.14
C LEU A 169 -41.54 31.39 6.92
N CYS A 170 -42.17 30.37 6.33
CA CYS A 170 -43.62 30.33 6.14
C CYS A 170 -44.36 30.35 7.48
N THR A 171 -43.93 29.54 8.45
CA THR A 171 -44.57 29.53 9.78
C THR A 171 -44.37 30.85 10.53
N ALA A 172 -43.23 31.51 10.37
CA ALA A 172 -42.95 32.79 11.00
C ALA A 172 -43.83 33.90 10.40
N THR A 173 -44.05 33.91 9.08
CA THR A 173 -44.95 34.88 8.43
C THR A 173 -46.40 34.73 8.88
N GLU A 174 -46.89 33.51 9.11
CA GLU A 174 -48.26 33.29 9.62
C GLU A 174 -48.46 33.71 11.08
N THR A 175 -47.39 33.82 11.88
CA THR A 175 -47.49 34.28 13.29
C THR A 175 -47.46 35.81 13.45
N LEU A 176 -47.26 36.55 12.36
CA LEU A 176 -47.11 38.01 12.33
C LEU A 176 -48.35 38.75 11.78
N ASP A 177 -49.38 38.03 11.33
CA ASP A 177 -50.73 38.54 10.99
C ASP A 177 -51.74 38.15 12.08
#